data_AF-A0A831W7L4-F1
#
_entry.id   AF-A0A831W7L4-F1
#
_cell.length_a   1.000
_cell.length_b   1.000
_cell.length_c   1.000
_cell.angle_alpha   90.00
_cell.angle_beta   90.00
_cell.angle_gamma   90.00
#
_symmetry.space_group_name_H-M   'P 1'
#
loop_
_entity.id
_entity.type
_entity.pdbx_description
1 polymer ?
#
loop_
_entity_poly.entity_id
_entity_poly.type
_entity_poly.pdbx_seq_one_letter_code
_entity_poly.pdbx_strand_id
1 'polypeptide(L)' 'MRLIIVSGLSGSGKSIVLHTLEDLNYYCIDNLPIGMLRA' A
#
# COMPACT_ATOMS: atom_id res chain seq x y z
N MET A 1 -11.89 10.70 -1.44
CA MET A 1 -11.04 9.50 -1.64
C MET A 1 -9.83 9.61 -0.72
N ARG A 2 -9.34 8.52 -0.15
CA ARG A 2 -8.18 8.50 0.76
C ARG A 2 -7.08 7.65 0.14
N LEU A 3 -5.89 8.22 -0.05
CA LEU A 3 -4.68 7.52 -0.48
C LEU A 3 -3.81 7.24 0.76
N ILE A 4 -3.32 6.01 0.88
CA ILE A 4 -2.39 5.59 1.95
C ILE A 4 -1.13 5.07 1.28
N ILE A 5 0.03 5.59 1.69
CA ILE A 5 1.34 5.12 1.22
C ILE A 5 1.98 4.30 2.34
N VAL A 6 2.17 3.02 2.11
CA VAL A 6 2.85 2.10 3.04
C VAL A 6 4.34 2.04 2.68
N SER A 7 5.20 2.44 3.61
CA SER A 7 6.66 2.45 3.44
C SER A 7 7.37 1.85 4.65
N GLY A 8 8.64 1.49 4.49
CA GLY A 8 9.46 0.86 5.52
C GLY A 8 10.57 -0.01 4.93
N LEU A 9 11.54 -0.39 5.76
CA LEU A 9 12.65 -1.27 5.39
C LEU A 9 12.18 -2.68 4.98
N SER A 10 13.05 -3.45 4.32
CA SER A 10 12.75 -4.87 4.06
C SER A 10 12.56 -5.62 5.38
N GLY A 11 11.52 -6.44 5.47
CA GLY A 11 11.15 -7.15 6.71
C GLY A 11 10.34 -6.32 7.72
N SER A 12 10.04 -5.04 7.48
CA SER A 12 9.29 -4.19 8.42
C SER A 12 7.78 -4.45 8.49
N GLY A 13 7.27 -5.50 7.82
CA GLY A 13 5.85 -5.87 7.85
C GLY A 13 4.93 -5.14 6.86
N LYS A 14 5.46 -4.51 5.79
CA LYS A 14 4.61 -3.84 4.77
C LYS A 14 3.52 -4.74 4.19
N SER A 15 3.83 -6.01 3.92
CA SER A 15 2.85 -6.98 3.40
C SER A 15 1.72 -7.25 4.41
N ILE A 16 2.04 -7.31 5.71
CA ILE A 16 1.02 -7.46 6.76
C ILE A 16 0.08 -6.27 6.76
N VAL A 17 0.63 -5.05 6.65
CA VAL A 17 -0.19 -3.82 6.58
C VAL A 17 -1.11 -3.83 5.37
N LEU A 18 -0.59 -4.21 4.18
CA LEU A 18 -1.41 -4.29 2.98
C LEU A 18 -2.57 -5.28 3.13
N HIS A 19 -2.34 -6.48 3.67
CA HIS A 19 -3.40 -7.47 3.92
C HIS A 19 -4.43 -6.99 4.95
N THR A 20 -4.00 -6.38 6.04
CA THR A 20 -4.94 -5.79 7.01
C THR A 20 -5.77 -4.67 6.39
N LEU A 21 -5.19 -3.87 5.48
CA LEU A 21 -5.94 -2.85 4.75
C LEU A 21 -6.94 -3.48 3.76
N GLU A 22 -6.57 -4.57 3.09
CA GLU A 22 -7.49 -5.35 2.23
C GLU A 22 -8.70 -5.87 3.03
N ASP A 23 -8.47 -6.44 4.22
CA ASP A 23 -9.54 -6.90 5.14
C ASP A 23 -10.49 -5.75 5.55
N LEU A 24 -9.96 -4.53 5.62
CA LEU A 24 -10.72 -3.31 5.90
C LEU A 24 -11.37 -2.70 4.64
N ASN A 25 -11.43 -3.45 3.53
CA ASN A 25 -11.98 -3.05 2.23
C ASN A 25 -11.23 -1.91 1.53
N TYR A 26 -9.92 -1.76 1.77
CA TYR A 26 -9.10 -0.88 0.95
C TYR A 26 -8.68 -1.57 -0.35
N TYR A 27 -8.54 -0.78 -1.41
CA TYR A 27 -7.89 -1.22 -2.64
C TYR A 27 -6.38 -1.03 -2.51
N CYS A 28 -5.67 -2.12 -2.30
CA CYS A 28 -4.22 -2.15 -2.14
C CYS A 28 -3.54 -2.50 -3.46
N ILE A 29 -2.47 -1.76 -3.79
CA ILE A 29 -1.57 -2.09 -4.89
C ILE A 29 -0.15 -2.08 -4.34
N ASP A 30 0.53 -3.23 -4.43
CA ASP A 30 1.95 -3.33 -4.09
C ASP A 30 2.83 -3.02 -5.32
N ASN A 31 4.02 -2.48 -5.07
CA ASN A 31 5.04 -2.19 -6.08
C ASN A 31 4.56 -1.37 -7.30
N LEU A 32 3.60 -0.47 -7.09
CA LEU A 32 3.11 0.44 -8.14
C LEU A 32 4.23 1.43 -8.55
N PRO A 33 4.61 1.50 -9.83
CA PRO A 33 5.54 2.53 -10.30
C PRO A 33 4.98 3.93 -10.06
N ILE A 34 5.80 4.82 -9.49
CA ILE A 34 5.36 6.16 -9.10
C ILE A 34 4.80 6.99 -10.26
N GLY A 35 5.28 6.76 -11.50
CA GLY A 35 4.78 7.44 -12.70
C GLY A 35 3.32 7.09 -13.07
N MET A 36 2.75 6.05 -12.47
CA MET A 36 1.34 5.68 -12.67
C MET A 36 0.39 6.40 -11.69
N LEU A 37 0.92 6.93 -10.57
CA LEU A 37 0.16 7.80 -9.67
C LEU A 37 -0.02 9.17 -10.35
N ARG A 38 -1.22 9.43 -10.85
CA ARG A 38 -1.60 10.76 -11.35
C ARG A 38 -1.90 11.65 -10.15
N ALA A 39 -1.23 12.81 -10.08
CA ALA A 39 -1.49 13.85 -9.09
C ALA A 39 -2.75 14.67 -9.42
#